data_AF-A0AAJ1WI46-F1
#
_entry.id   AF-A0AAJ1WI46-F1
#
_cell.length_a   1.000
_cell.length_b   1.000
_cell.length_c   1.000
_cell.angle_alpha   90.00
_cell.angle_beta   90.00
_cell.angle_gamma   90.00
#
_symmetry.space_group_name_H-M   'P 1'
#
loop_
_entity.id
_entity.type
_entity.pdbx_description
1 polymer ?
#
loop_
_entity_poly.entity_id
_entity_poly.type
_entity_poly.pdbx_seq_one_letter_code
_entity_poly.pdbx_strand_id
1 'polypeptide(L)' 'MTEKTIGKHTDAVLILTDFINHNLAKAIKEQARDKEIPALFSKRSWSSIKLTIEKANEKNKMTACS' A
#
# COMPACT_ATOMS: atom_id res chain seq x y z
N MET A 1 -7.89 23.55 0.19
CA MET A 1 -8.29 22.16 0.48
C MET A 1 -7.64 21.26 -0.55
N THR A 2 -6.59 20.54 -0.20
CA THR A 2 -6.02 19.50 -1.08
C THR A 2 -6.63 18.19 -0.61
N GLU A 3 -7.61 17.68 -1.35
CA GLU A 3 -8.13 16.33 -1.12
C GLU A 3 -6.95 15.34 -1.23
N LYS A 4 -6.55 14.75 -0.09
CA LYS A 4 -5.64 13.60 -0.06
C LYS A 4 -6.42 12.33 -0.37
N THR A 5 -7.05 12.28 -1.54
CA THR A 5 -7.74 11.08 -2.00
C THR A 5 -6.80 10.31 -2.92
N ILE A 6 -6.70 9.00 -2.70
CA ILE A 6 -5.98 8.08 -3.59
C ILE A 6 -6.63 8.21 -4.96
N GLY A 7 -5.86 8.58 -5.99
CA GLY A 7 -6.38 8.82 -7.34
C GLY A 7 -7.09 7.58 -7.92
N LYS A 8 -8.04 7.78 -8.82
CA LYS A 8 -8.85 6.69 -9.41
C LYS A 8 -8.02 5.61 -10.13
N HIS A 9 -6.81 5.92 -10.54
CA HIS A 9 -5.90 5.01 -11.24
C HIS A 9 -4.65 4.75 -10.38
N THR A 10 -4.82 4.04 -9.27
CA THR A 10 -3.73 3.66 -8.39
C THR A 10 -3.76 2.15 -8.18
N ASP A 11 -2.77 1.45 -8.73
CA ASP A 11 -2.65 -0.02 -8.60
C ASP A 11 -2.18 -0.49 -7.23
N ALA A 12 -1.45 0.35 -6.49
CA ALA A 12 -0.96 0.01 -5.16
C ALA A 12 -0.65 1.26 -4.33
N VAL A 13 -0.80 1.16 -3.01
CA VAL A 13 -0.44 2.23 -2.06
C VAL A 13 0.72 1.78 -1.20
N LEU A 14 1.87 2.45 -1.29
CA LEU A 14 3.03 2.17 -0.43
C LEU A 14 3.05 3.10 0.79
N ILE A 15 3.04 2.52 1.98
CA ILE A 15 3.02 3.17 3.28
C ILE A 15 4.37 2.93 3.96
N LEU A 16 5.11 4.03 4.18
CA LEU A 16 6.36 3.99 4.93
C LEU A 16 6.07 4.16 6.41
N THR A 17 6.25 3.09 7.19
CA THR A 17 5.81 3.04 8.60
C THR A 17 6.65 3.90 9.55
N ASP A 18 7.81 4.37 9.09
CA ASP A 18 8.83 5.07 9.90
C ASP A 18 8.43 6.52 10.24
N PHE A 19 7.48 7.11 9.49
CA PHE A 19 7.09 8.53 9.60
C PHE A 19 5.59 8.77 9.78
N ILE A 20 4.81 7.70 9.89
CA ILE A 20 3.35 7.79 9.85
C ILE A 20 2.78 7.32 11.19
N ASN A 21 2.03 8.20 11.86
CA ASN A 21 1.32 7.85 13.09
C ASN A 21 0.39 6.65 12.84
N HIS A 22 0.28 5.74 13.80
CA HIS A 22 -0.53 4.52 13.70
C HIS A 22 -1.97 4.79 13.23
N ASN A 23 -2.54 5.94 13.64
CA ASN A 23 -3.87 6.36 13.21
C ASN A 23 -3.96 6.69 11.71
N LEU A 24 -2.95 7.34 11.13
CA LEU A 24 -2.94 7.67 9.71
C LEU A 24 -2.72 6.40 8.87
N ALA A 25 -1.83 5.50 9.33
CA ALA A 25 -1.64 4.20 8.69
C ALA A 25 -2.95 3.38 8.66
N LYS A 26 -3.73 3.42 9.75
CA LYS A 26 -5.05 2.79 9.81
C LYS A 26 -6.03 3.42 8.83
N ALA A 27 -6.14 4.76 8.80
CA ALA A 27 -7.03 5.47 7.89
C ALA A 27 -6.69 5.23 6.41
N ILE A 28 -5.40 5.15 6.05
CA ILE A 28 -4.99 4.82 4.67
C ILE A 28 -5.30 3.35 4.36
N LYS A 29 -5.12 2.44 5.30
CA LYS A 29 -5.47 1.02 5.14
C LYS A 29 -6.97 0.83 4.91
N GLU A 30 -7.81 1.56 5.64
CA GLU A 30 -9.26 1.54 5.47
C GLU A 30 -9.67 2.09 4.10
N GLN A 31 -9.09 3.21 3.67
CA GLN A 31 -9.32 3.76 2.33
C GLN A 31 -8.84 2.85 1.19
N ALA A 32 -7.69 2.18 1.36
CA ALA A 32 -7.18 1.23 0.39
C ALA A 32 -8.07 -0.02 0.29
N ARG A 33 -8.59 -0.50 1.44
CA ARG A 33 -9.58 -1.59 1.49
C ARG A 33 -10.88 -1.21 0.79
N ASP A 34 -11.39 0.00 1.05
CA ASP A 34 -12.63 0.51 0.45
C ASP A 34 -12.53 0.61 -1.09
N LYS A 35 -11.33 0.91 -1.59
CA LYS A 35 -11.02 0.97 -3.02
C LYS A 35 -10.52 -0.34 -3.62
N GLU A 36 -10.44 -1.42 -2.85
CA GLU A 36 -9.90 -2.73 -3.26
C GLU A 36 -8.44 -2.67 -3.77
N ILE A 37 -7.66 -1.67 -3.35
CA ILE A 37 -6.27 -1.48 -3.75
C ILE A 37 -5.34 -2.11 -2.70
N PRO A 38 -4.29 -2.85 -3.11
CA PRO A 38 -3.31 -3.40 -2.19
C PRO A 38 -2.51 -2.30 -1.46
N ALA A 39 -2.57 -2.31 -0.13
CA ALA A 39 -1.76 -1.47 0.74
C ALA A 39 -0.46 -2.21 1.15
N LEU A 40 0.67 -1.66 0.72
CA LEU A 40 2.01 -2.15 0.96
C LEU A 40 2.65 -1.40 2.12
N PHE A 41 3.25 -2.12 3.06
CA PHE A 41 3.90 -1.52 4.22
C PHE A 41 5.40 -1.81 4.16
N SER A 42 6.22 -0.78 4.33
CA SER A 42 7.68 -0.94 4.33
C SER A 42 8.39 0.05 5.26
N LYS A 43 9.59 -0.31 5.72
CA LYS A 43 10.47 0.59 6.46
C LYS A 43 11.21 1.54 5.50
N ARG A 44 11.81 2.63 6.01
CA ARG A 44 12.69 3.53 5.24
C ARG A 44 14.03 2.85 4.93
N SER A 45 14.01 1.82 4.10
CA SER A 45 15.21 1.29 3.48
C SER A 45 14.89 0.75 2.10
N TRP A 46 15.79 0.97 1.15
CA TRP A 46 15.62 0.51 -0.22
C TRP A 46 15.44 -1.01 -0.31
N SER A 47 16.18 -1.75 0.51
CA SER A 47 16.04 -3.20 0.63
C SER A 47 14.66 -3.63 1.13
N SER A 48 14.09 -2.92 2.11
CA SER A 48 12.74 -3.18 2.60
C SER A 48 11.69 -2.84 1.55
N ILE A 49 11.82 -1.68 0.87
CA ILE A 49 10.87 -1.24 -0.16
C ILE A 49 10.85 -2.23 -1.32
N LYS A 50 12.03 -2.60 -1.83
CA LYS A 50 12.19 -3.57 -2.90
C LYS A 50 11.53 -4.90 -2.55
N LEU A 51 11.83 -5.45 -1.37
CA LEU A 51 11.24 -6.70 -0.90
C LEU A 51 9.71 -6.63 -0.78
N THR A 52 9.17 -5.51 -0.30
CA THR A 52 7.73 -5.30 -0.20
C THR A 52 7.08 -5.27 -1.59
N ILE A 53 7.69 -4.58 -2.55
CA ILE A 53 7.19 -4.50 -3.94
C ILE A 53 7.29 -5.86 -4.65
N GLU A 54 8.39 -6.58 -4.49
CA GLU A 54 8.57 -7.92 -5.05
C GLU A 54 7.50 -8.89 -4.52
N LYS A 55 7.27 -8.89 -3.20
CA LYS A 55 6.20 -9.69 -2.57
C LYS A 55 4.80 -9.29 -3.04
N ALA A 56 4.57 -8.01 -3.31
CA ALA A 56 3.30 -7.52 -3.83
C ALA A 56 3.02 -8.05 -5.24
N ASN A 57 4.04 -7.99 -6.11
CA ASN A 57 3.98 -8.54 -7.47
C ASN A 57 3.71 -10.04 -7.46
N GLU A 58 4.27 -10.77 -6.50
CA GLU A 58 4.10 -12.22 -6.40
C GLU A 58 2.71 -12.61 -5.90
N LYS A 59 2.12 -11.85 -4.97
CA LYS A 59 0.74 -12.07 -4.51
C LYS A 59 -0.30 -11.80 -5.59
N ASN A 60 -0.04 -10.84 -6.50
CA ASN A 60 -0.95 -10.55 -7.61
C ASN A 60 -1.00 -11.70 -8.64
N LYS A 61 0.01 -12.59 -8.67
CA LYS A 61 -0.01 -13.82 -9.48
C LYS A 61 -0.84 -14.94 -8.85
N MET A 62 -1.07 -14.92 -7.54
CA MET A 62 -1.76 -15.99 -6.81
C MET A 62 -3.28 -15.80 -6.72
N THR A 63 -3.80 -14.60 -7.03
CA THR A 63 -5.25 -14.32 -7.14
C THR A 63 -5.81 -14.51 -8.55
N ALA A 64 -4.98 -14.86 -9.54
CA ALA A 64 -5.43 -15.19 -10.90
C ALA A 64 -5.73 -16.69 -11.12
N CYS A 65 -5.72 -17.50 -10.05
CA CYS A 65 -6.08 -18.92 -10.10
C CYS A 65 -6.96 -19.28 -8.89
N SER A 66 -8.27 -19.04 -9.01
CA SER A 66 -9.36 -19.87 -8.45
C SER A 66 -10.67 -19.44 -9.08
#